data_AF-A0A1Q7JN34-F1
#
_entry.id   AF-A0A1Q7JN34-F1
#
_cell.length_a   1.000
_cell.length_b   1.000
_cell.length_c   1.000
_cell.angle_alpha   90.00
_cell.angle_beta   90.00
_cell.angle_gamma   90.00
#
_symmetry.space_group_name_H-M   'P 1'
#
loop_
_entity.id
_entity.type
_entity.pdbx_description
1 polymer ?
#
loop_
_entity_poly.entity_id
_entity_poly.type
_entity_poly.pdbx_seq_one_letter_code
_entity_poly.pdbx_strand_id
1 'polypeptide(L)'
;MLAAVYNGSYLPPTLRVHPGDVIRLRLVNALDETTNLHTHGLAVSPLGSADNAFLHIAPGRTQDYEIRIPAAHPPGLYWYHRLVHVTESTQTPAPATAPS
;
A
#
# COMPACT_ATOMS: atom_id res chain seq x y z
N MET A 1 17.58 5.06 11.59
CA MET A 1 16.59 4.40 10.71
C MET A 1 15.26 4.42 11.45
N LEU A 2 14.29 5.22 11.00
CA LEU A 2 12.94 5.22 11.55
C LEU A 2 12.12 4.16 10.82
N ALA A 3 11.27 3.41 11.53
CA ALA A 3 10.37 2.47 10.88
C ALA A 3 9.25 3.24 10.15
N ALA A 4 8.93 2.83 8.92
CA ALA A 4 7.72 3.31 8.24
C ALA A 4 6.49 2.77 8.96
N VAL A 5 5.67 3.67 9.51
CA VAL A 5 4.49 3.34 10.33
C VAL A 5 3.28 4.15 9.87
N TYR A 6 2.08 3.60 10.04
CA TYR A 6 0.86 4.36 9.80
C TYR A 6 0.49 5.17 11.05
N ASN A 7 0.16 6.45 10.86
CA ASN A 7 -0.23 7.37 11.95
C ASN A 7 0.78 7.45 13.11
N GLY A 8 2.07 7.27 12.83
CA GLY A 8 3.12 7.32 13.85
C GLY A 8 3.14 6.12 14.81
N SER A 9 2.38 5.05 14.56
CA SER A 9 2.25 3.91 15.46
C SER A 9 2.70 2.60 14.82
N TYR A 10 3.50 1.81 15.56
CA TYR A 10 3.82 0.42 15.21
C TYR A 10 2.59 -0.50 15.23
N LEU A 11 1.56 -0.13 16.00
CA LEU A 11 0.26 -0.79 16.05
C LEU A 11 -0.77 0.16 15.44
N PRO A 12 -0.92 0.16 14.10
CA PRO A 12 -1.88 1.02 13.45
C PRO A 12 -3.31 0.51 13.72
N PRO A 13 -4.35 1.34 13.51
CA PRO A 13 -5.72 0.99 13.89
C PRO A 13 -6.20 -0.27 13.18
N THR A 14 -6.93 -1.12 13.91
CA THR A 14 -7.68 -2.21 13.30
C THR A 14 -8.94 -1.65 12.65
N LEU A 15 -9.10 -1.87 11.35
CA LEU A 15 -10.33 -1.53 10.63
C LEU A 15 -11.33 -2.67 10.84
N ARG A 16 -12.51 -2.35 11.39
CA ARG A 16 -13.61 -3.30 11.53
C ARG A 16 -14.71 -2.94 10.56
N VAL A 17 -15.02 -3.85 9.66
CA VAL A 17 -15.99 -3.67 8.57
C VAL A 17 -16.87 -4.90 8.41
N HIS A 18 -18.00 -4.71 7.76
CA HIS A 18 -18.95 -5.75 7.39
C HIS A 18 -18.96 -5.96 5.87
N PRO A 19 -19.37 -7.14 5.39
CA PRO A 19 -19.68 -7.33 3.98
C PRO A 19 -20.67 -6.27 3.47
N GLY A 20 -20.38 -5.65 2.33
CA GLY A 20 -21.17 -4.54 1.78
C GLY A 20 -20.71 -3.14 2.18
N ASP A 21 -19.81 -3.01 3.15
CA ASP A 21 -19.25 -1.72 3.56
C ASP A 21 -18.34 -1.12 2.47
N VAL A 22 -18.11 0.19 2.57
CA VAL A 22 -17.10 0.89 1.79
C VAL A 22 -16.07 1.50 2.74
N ILE A 23 -14.84 1.01 2.65
CA ILE A 23 -13.70 1.59 3.33
C ILE A 23 -13.24 2.82 2.56
N ARG A 24 -13.21 3.97 3.25
CA ARG A 24 -12.63 5.21 2.72
C ARG A 24 -11.44 5.60 3.57
N LEU A 25 -10.26 5.67 2.96
CA LEU A 25 -9.00 5.99 3.63
C LEU A 25 -8.30 7.10 2.87
N ARG A 26 -7.66 8.01 3.60
CA ARG A 26 -6.72 8.98 3.04
C ARG A 26 -5.32 8.60 3.46
N LEU A 27 -4.49 8.20 2.50
CA LEU A 27 -3.08 7.95 2.72
C LEU A 27 -2.29 9.22 2.39
N VAL A 28 -1.64 9.80 3.39
CA VAL A 28 -0.65 10.87 3.20
C VAL A 28 0.73 10.25 3.29
N ASN A 29 1.49 10.27 2.19
CA ASN A 29 2.84 9.73 2.18
C ASN A 29 3.83 10.74 2.77
N ALA A 30 4.16 10.56 4.05
CA ALA A 30 5.18 11.35 4.75
C ALA A 30 6.59 10.71 4.68
N LEU A 31 6.78 9.65 3.89
CA LEU A 31 8.08 9.04 3.65
C LEU A 31 8.85 9.82 2.57
N ASP A 32 10.15 9.57 2.48
CA ASP A 32 11.05 10.06 1.43
C ASP A 32 11.07 9.15 0.18
N GLU A 33 10.31 8.05 0.20
CA GLU A 33 10.16 7.09 -0.90
C GLU A 33 8.71 6.99 -1.40
N THR A 34 8.53 6.53 -2.65
CA THR A 34 7.21 6.20 -3.20
C THR A 34 6.59 5.02 -2.44
N THR A 35 5.28 5.08 -2.21
CA THR A 35 4.56 3.99 -1.53
C THR A 35 3.18 3.73 -2.12
N ASN A 36 2.50 2.73 -1.54
CA ASN A 36 1.17 2.25 -1.88
C ASN A 36 0.56 1.56 -0.63
N LEU A 37 -0.76 1.47 -0.55
CA LEU A 37 -1.50 0.65 0.42
C LEU A 37 -2.10 -0.58 -0.28
N HIS A 38 -1.79 -1.77 0.24
CA HIS A 38 -2.37 -3.02 -0.22
C HIS A 38 -3.17 -3.70 0.89
N THR A 39 -4.29 -4.34 0.53
CA THR A 39 -5.08 -5.18 1.45
C THR A 39 -4.85 -6.67 1.20
N HIS A 40 -4.09 -7.30 2.09
CA HIS A 40 -3.75 -8.72 1.97
C HIS A 40 -4.94 -9.62 2.36
N GLY A 41 -5.39 -10.42 1.39
CA GLY A 41 -6.43 -11.42 1.55
C GLY A 41 -7.86 -10.91 1.34
N LEU A 42 -8.08 -9.60 1.19
CA LEU A 42 -9.39 -9.08 0.81
C LEU A 42 -9.65 -9.36 -0.67
N ALA A 43 -10.82 -9.91 -0.99
CA ALA A 43 -11.26 -10.10 -2.37
C ALA A 43 -11.94 -8.82 -2.87
N VAL A 44 -11.14 -7.81 -3.26
CA VAL A 44 -11.60 -6.47 -3.64
C VAL A 44 -11.08 -6.06 -5.03
N SER A 45 -11.60 -4.96 -5.56
CA SER A 45 -11.19 -4.46 -6.88
C SER A 45 -9.70 -4.10 -6.91
N PRO A 46 -8.92 -4.57 -7.91
CA PRO A 46 -7.54 -4.17 -8.12
C PRO A 46 -7.41 -2.88 -8.97
N LEU A 47 -8.53 -2.22 -9.29
CA LEU A 47 -8.59 -1.10 -10.23
C LEU A 47 -8.89 0.23 -9.53
N GLY A 48 -8.51 1.32 -10.21
CA GLY A 48 -8.82 2.68 -9.78
C GLY A 48 -8.19 3.01 -8.43
N SER A 49 -9.00 3.55 -7.51
CA SER A 49 -8.61 3.94 -6.15
C SER A 49 -8.85 2.83 -5.10
N ALA A 50 -9.10 1.59 -5.52
CA ALA A 50 -9.26 0.45 -4.60
C ALA A 50 -7.88 -0.16 -4.30
N ASP A 51 -7.77 -1.49 -4.26
CA ASP A 51 -6.52 -2.21 -3.95
C ASP A 51 -5.59 -2.31 -5.18
N ASN A 52 -5.33 -1.17 -5.80
CA ASN A 52 -4.59 -1.07 -7.04
C ASN A 52 -3.08 -0.98 -6.78
N ALA A 53 -2.39 -2.10 -7.03
CA ALA A 53 -0.95 -2.24 -6.87
C ALA A 53 -0.12 -1.26 -7.73
N PHE A 54 -0.71 -0.67 -8.77
CA PHE A 54 -0.04 0.27 -9.68
C PHE A 54 -0.18 1.73 -9.26
N LEU A 55 -0.87 2.05 -8.17
CA LEU A 55 -0.84 3.42 -7.64
C LEU A 55 0.57 3.73 -7.11
N HIS A 56 1.10 4.89 -7.46
CA HIS A 56 2.41 5.36 -7.01
C HIS A 56 2.21 6.67 -6.26
N ILE A 57 2.16 6.59 -4.92
CA ILE A 57 2.08 7.78 -4.08
C ILE A 57 3.49 8.28 -3.81
N ALA A 58 3.92 9.29 -4.57
CA ALA A 58 5.21 9.95 -4.36
C ALA A 58 5.31 10.62 -2.97
N PRO A 59 6.53 10.92 -2.47
CA PRO A 59 6.74 11.67 -1.24
C PRO A 59 5.92 12.97 -1.17
N GLY A 60 5.29 13.22 -0.01
CA GLY A 60 4.45 14.39 0.24
C GLY A 60 3.10 14.38 -0.49
N ARG A 61 2.78 13.33 -1.25
CA ARG A 61 1.50 13.21 -1.97
C ARG A 61 0.44 12.48 -1.14
N THR A 62 -0.81 12.69 -1.54
CA THR A 62 -1.98 12.08 -0.90
C THR A 62 -2.72 11.23 -1.92
N GLN A 63 -3.23 10.08 -1.48
CA GLN A 63 -4.14 9.23 -2.23
C GLN A 63 -5.37 8.91 -1.37
N ASP A 64 -6.55 9.16 -1.95
CA ASP A 64 -7.82 8.73 -1.36
C ASP A 64 -8.18 7.34 -1.92
N TYR A 65 -8.36 6.38 -1.03
CA TYR A 65 -8.74 5.01 -1.34
C TYR A 65 -10.24 4.83 -1.12
N GLU A 66 -10.90 4.10 -2.03
CA GLU A 66 -12.29 3.66 -1.88
C GLU A 66 -12.37 2.17 -2.17
N ILE A 67 -12.38 1.36 -1.11
CA ILE A 67 -12.38 -0.10 -1.19
C ILE A 67 -13.78 -0.60 -0.82
N ARG A 68 -14.51 -1.10 -1.81
CA ARG A 68 -15.83 -1.72 -1.61
C ARG A 68 -15.64 -3.17 -1.18
N ILE A 69 -16.14 -3.53 -0.01
CA ILE A 69 -16.17 -4.90 0.47
C ILE A 69 -17.37 -5.61 -0.16
N PRO A 70 -17.18 -6.70 -0.93
CA PRO A 70 -18.31 -7.43 -1.50
C PRO A 70 -19.32 -7.87 -0.44
N ALA A 71 -20.61 -7.84 -0.75
CA ALA A 71 -21.66 -8.29 0.17
C ALA A 71 -21.54 -9.79 0.54
N ALA A 72 -20.89 -10.58 -0.31
CA ALA A 72 -20.60 -11.99 -0.09
C ALA A 72 -19.18 -12.25 0.46
N HIS A 73 -18.47 -11.22 0.92
CA HIS A 73 -17.12 -11.39 1.43
C HIS A 73 -17.12 -12.24 2.72
N PRO A 74 -16.28 -13.29 2.82
CA PRO A 74 -16.24 -14.13 4.01
C PRO A 74 -15.75 -13.35 5.24
N PRO A 75 -16.21 -13.72 6.45
CA PRO A 75 -15.64 -13.19 7.68
C PRO A 75 -14.22 -13.72 7.87
N GLY A 76 -13.33 -12.92 8.42
CA GLY A 76 -11.95 -13.31 8.64
C GLY A 76 -11.08 -12.19 9.19
N LEU A 77 -9.82 -12.54 9.48
CA LEU A 77 -8.76 -11.58 9.79
C LEU A 77 -7.94 -11.34 8.52
N TYR A 78 -7.84 -10.09 8.13
CA TYR A 78 -7.11 -9.62 6.97
C TYR A 78 -6.16 -8.49 7.38
N TRP A 79 -5.21 -8.15 6.52
CA TRP A 79 -4.20 -7.14 6.83
C TRP A 79 -4.14 -6.06 5.77
N TYR A 80 -3.62 -4.89 6.14
CA TYR A 80 -3.17 -3.90 5.19
C TYR A 80 -1.71 -3.57 5.46
N HIS A 81 -0.95 -3.35 4.40
CA HIS A 81 0.46 -3.01 4.51
C HIS A 81 0.91 -2.22 3.29
N ARG A 82 2.14 -1.68 3.37
CA ARG A 82 2.73 -1.04 2.20
C ARG A 82 3.04 -2.09 1.15
N LEU A 83 2.68 -1.83 -0.10
CA LEU A 83 3.23 -2.57 -1.22
C LEU A 83 4.36 -1.74 -1.82
N VAL A 84 5.57 -2.27 -1.76
CA VAL A 84 6.73 -1.67 -2.43
C VAL A 84 6.84 -2.33 -3.78
N HIS A 85 6.48 -1.61 -4.83
CA HIS A 85 6.84 -2.06 -6.17
C HIS A 85 8.32 -1.71 -6.37
N VAL A 86 9.17 -2.73 -6.39
CA VAL A 86 10.59 -2.55 -6.76
C VAL A 86 10.61 -2.32 -8.27
N THR A 87 10.66 -1.05 -8.69
CA THR A 87 11.03 -0.71 -10.05
C THR A 87 12.53 -0.95 -10.21
N GLU A 88 12.95 -1.53 -11.32
CA GLU A 88 14.34 -1.90 -11.65
C GLU A 88 15.34 -0.71 -11.66
N SER A 89 14.90 0.51 -11.33
CA SER A 89 15.71 1.72 -11.27
C SER A 89 16.60 1.85 -10.02
N THR A 90 16.49 0.95 -9.04
CA THR A 90 17.34 0.94 -7.83
C THR A 90 18.45 -0.11 -7.91
N GLN A 91 18.94 -0.41 -9.11
CA GLN A 91 20.23 -1.07 -9.28
C GLN A 91 21.24 -0.01 -9.68
N THR A 92 21.96 0.53 -8.70
CA THR A 92 23.23 1.22 -8.97
C THR A 92 24.06 0.27 -9.83
N PRO A 93 24.44 0.61 -11.07
CA PRO A 93 25.32 -0.25 -11.83
C PRO A 93 26.63 -0.33 -11.05
N ALA A 94 27.01 -1.55 -10.64
CA ALA A 94 28.35 -1.80 -10.15
C ALA A 94 29.34 -1.32 -11.22
N PRO A 95 30.46 -0.66 -10.85
CA PRO A 95 31.43 -0.23 -11.83
C PRO A 95 31.93 -1.47 -12.58
N ALA A 96 31.73 -1.48 -13.90
CA ALA A 96 32.29 -2.49 -14.77
C ALA A 96 33.82 -2.36 -14.74
N THR A 97 34.48 -3.19 -13.94
CA THR A 97 35.91 -3.49 -14.15
C THR A 97 36.02 -4.26 -15.46
N ALA A 98 36.54 -3.59 -16.50
CA ALA A 98 36.95 -4.25 -17.73
C ALA A 98 38.11 -5.22 -17.43
N PRO A 99 38.10 -6.46 -17.94
CA PRO A 99 39.29 -7.28 -17.92
C PRO A 99 40.27 -6.81 -19.02
N SER A 100 41.54 -6.85 -18.64
CA SER A 100 42.75 -6.53 -19.40
C SER A 100 42.94 -7.34 -20.68
#